data_AF-A0A8S3ETP1-F1
#
_entry.id   AF-A0A8S3ETP1-F1
#
_cell.length_a   1.000
_cell.length_b   1.000
_cell.length_c   1.000
_cell.angle_alpha   90.00
_cell.angle_beta   90.00
_cell.angle_gamma   90.00
#
_symmetry.space_group_name_H-M   'P 1'
#
loop_
_entity.id
_entity.type
_entity.pdbx_description
1 polymer ?
#
loop_
_entity_poly.entity_id
_entity_poly.type
_entity_poly.pdbx_seq_one_letter_code
_entity_poly.pdbx_strand_id
1 'polypeptide(L)'
;KITVWNENEPNNFRSPDYRGEEQCVEIIVHTGERSVLEKIGKLNDIPCPKPTFDVICQMEDTKSINITRFESFAKINDFTNIEDLLTNFENTISLTLETLVTKTQAFEDLLNRDSFTTTQTTNILNMFDQLVNVTGQIKVEDSLYKSVTNKLLQFLDSFSAKIQIGSNRSISFEYENMNLSIFDINFQNESNEWCNINTNKYMNTIIEINIQALKKQVIQSKNYRIVETIFSNFNLFPQINITNFGVPLSYQIANFTTIKADNDLIRFQIQVSESLQSYNIACTYWSFDKNNGSWVADRGCRFAGYVNNYAQCYCNHLTHFAVL
;
A
#
# COMPACT_ATOMS: atom_id res chain seq x y z
N LYS A 1 -12.63 16.25 -17.79
CA LYS A 1 -14.04 16.34 -17.33
C LYS A 1 -14.91 16.27 -18.58
N ILE A 2 -15.79 15.28 -18.72
CA ILE A 2 -16.66 15.16 -19.91
C ILE A 2 -18.06 15.64 -19.50
N THR A 3 -18.59 16.63 -20.22
CA THR A 3 -19.95 17.12 -20.04
C THR A 3 -20.73 16.76 -21.30
N VAL A 4 -21.76 15.93 -21.15
CA VAL A 4 -22.63 15.52 -22.26
C VAL A 4 -23.84 16.46 -22.30
N TRP A 5 -24.18 16.96 -23.49
CA TRP A 5 -25.35 17.80 -23.72
C TRP A 5 -26.33 17.06 -24.62
N ASN A 6 -27.63 17.18 -24.31
CA ASN A 6 -28.71 16.79 -25.21
C ASN A 6 -29.16 18.04 -25.97
N GLU A 7 -28.99 18.07 -27.30
CA GLU A 7 -29.35 19.24 -28.12
C GLU A 7 -30.85 19.59 -28.08
N ASN A 8 -31.70 18.63 -27.70
CA ASN A 8 -33.15 18.84 -27.68
C ASN A 8 -33.68 19.38 -26.34
N GLU A 9 -32.84 19.53 -25.31
CA GLU A 9 -33.25 20.05 -24.01
C GLU A 9 -32.25 21.10 -23.48
N PRO A 10 -32.50 22.41 -23.72
CA PRO A 10 -31.53 23.45 -23.40
C PRO A 10 -31.49 23.83 -21.91
N ASN A 11 -32.06 23.03 -20.99
CA ASN A 11 -32.11 23.37 -19.56
C ASN A 11 -31.89 22.15 -18.65
N ASN A 12 -30.73 22.17 -17.97
CA ASN A 12 -30.42 21.58 -16.67
C ASN A 12 -31.13 20.27 -16.26
N PHE A 13 -30.41 19.15 -16.32
CA PHE A 13 -30.75 17.98 -15.50
C PHE A 13 -30.08 18.06 -14.12
N ARG A 14 -30.86 18.47 -13.12
CA ARG A 14 -30.73 17.99 -11.73
C ARG A 14 -32.02 17.24 -11.42
N SER A 15 -31.99 15.91 -11.30
CA SER A 15 -32.94 15.19 -10.44
C SER A 15 -32.50 13.74 -10.17
N PRO A 16 -32.79 13.18 -8.98
CA PRO A 16 -32.44 11.82 -8.58
C PRO A 16 -33.66 10.90 -8.77
N ASP A 17 -33.65 10.03 -9.77
CA ASP A 17 -34.42 8.77 -9.76
C ASP A 17 -34.28 8.11 -11.14
N TYR A 18 -33.28 7.23 -11.27
CA TYR A 18 -33.29 6.21 -12.30
C TYR A 18 -32.86 4.88 -11.66
N ARG A 19 -33.84 4.03 -11.43
CA ARG A 19 -33.67 2.61 -11.10
C ARG A 19 -34.00 1.81 -12.36
N GLY A 20 -33.10 0.90 -12.73
CA GLY A 20 -33.41 -0.22 -13.62
C GLY A 20 -32.82 -0.10 -15.02
N GLU A 21 -31.98 -1.08 -15.34
CA GLU A 21 -31.49 -1.48 -16.67
C GLU A 21 -30.27 -0.72 -17.22
N GLU A 22 -29.17 -1.46 -17.35
CA GLU A 22 -27.89 -1.01 -17.91
C GLU A 22 -28.08 -0.62 -19.39
N GLN A 23 -27.78 0.63 -19.71
CA GLN A 23 -27.64 1.09 -21.09
C GLN A 23 -26.15 1.22 -21.41
N CYS A 24 -25.67 0.46 -22.39
CA CYS A 24 -24.31 0.60 -22.91
C CYS A 24 -24.25 1.83 -23.82
N VAL A 25 -23.32 2.73 -23.52
CA VAL A 25 -22.92 3.81 -24.43
C VAL A 25 -21.47 3.53 -24.83
N GLU A 26 -21.23 3.26 -26.11
CA GLU A 26 -19.90 3.17 -26.68
C GLU A 26 -19.48 4.55 -27.19
N ILE A 27 -18.37 5.08 -26.68
CA ILE A 27 -17.81 6.37 -27.12
C ILE A 27 -16.50 6.08 -27.83
N ILE A 28 -16.49 6.26 -29.15
CA ILE A 28 -15.28 6.12 -29.98
C ILE A 28 -14.69 7.52 -30.20
N VAL A 29 -13.47 7.73 -29.71
CA VAL A 29 -12.74 8.99 -29.88
C VAL A 29 -11.60 8.78 -30.89
N HIS A 30 -11.65 9.49 -32.02
CA HIS A 30 -10.55 9.53 -32.97
C HIS A 30 -9.61 10.70 -32.63
N THR A 31 -8.35 10.39 -32.30
CA THR A 31 -7.31 11.41 -32.08
C THR A 31 -6.59 11.68 -33.40
N GLY A 32 -7.02 12.71 -34.12
CA GLY A 32 -6.35 13.27 -35.30
C GLY A 32 -6.51 14.80 -35.29
N GLU A 33 -5.48 15.51 -35.76
CA GLU A 33 -5.29 16.96 -35.58
C GLU A 33 -6.43 17.85 -36.11
N ARG A 34 -6.66 18.93 -35.34
CA ARG A 34 -7.51 20.11 -35.58
C ARG A 34 -9.02 19.94 -35.37
N SER A 35 -9.51 20.81 -34.48
CA SER A 35 -10.89 21.17 -34.20
C SER A 35 -11.69 21.46 -35.48
N VAL A 36 -12.36 20.45 -35.99
CA VAL A 36 -13.52 20.57 -36.87
C VAL A 36 -14.61 19.69 -36.26
N LEU A 37 -15.78 20.28 -36.01
CA LEU A 37 -16.97 19.53 -35.64
C LEU A 37 -17.39 18.67 -36.84
N GLU A 38 -16.98 17.41 -36.87
CA GLU A 38 -17.50 16.44 -37.83
C GLU A 38 -18.66 15.66 -37.21
N LYS A 39 -19.78 15.63 -37.94
CA LYS A 39 -20.93 14.79 -37.63
C LYS A 39 -20.55 13.33 -37.89
N ILE A 40 -20.29 12.58 -36.83
CA ILE A 40 -19.96 11.15 -36.93
C ILE A 40 -21.27 10.40 -37.24
N GLY A 41 -21.28 9.64 -38.35
CA GLY A 41 -22.48 9.05 -38.95
C GLY A 41 -23.22 8.01 -38.09
N LYS A 42 -24.41 7.60 -38.57
CA LYS A 42 -25.28 6.59 -37.94
C LYS A 42 -24.67 5.19 -38.03
N LEU A 43 -24.56 4.51 -36.89
CA LEU A 43 -24.43 3.04 -36.85
C LEU A 43 -25.81 2.42 -37.12
N ASN A 44 -25.98 1.79 -38.27
CA ASN A 44 -26.99 0.78 -38.46
C ASN A 44 -26.31 -0.58 -38.22
N ASP A 45 -26.82 -1.34 -37.24
CA ASP A 45 -26.95 -2.81 -37.26
C ASP A 45 -27.26 -3.43 -35.87
N ILE A 46 -27.58 -2.61 -34.86
CA ILE A 46 -28.21 -3.11 -33.63
C ILE A 46 -29.60 -2.47 -33.52
N PRO A 47 -30.71 -3.25 -33.49
CA PRO A 47 -32.05 -2.69 -33.37
C PRO A 47 -32.28 -2.24 -31.92
N CYS A 48 -31.88 -1.02 -31.59
CA CYS A 48 -32.38 -0.32 -30.40
C CYS A 48 -33.69 0.40 -30.76
N PRO A 49 -34.83 0.07 -30.14
CA PRO A 49 -36.06 0.82 -30.35
C PRO A 49 -36.02 2.08 -29.47
N LYS A 50 -35.79 3.24 -30.10
CA LYS A 50 -35.91 4.66 -29.61
C LYS A 50 -34.60 5.40 -29.28
N PRO A 51 -34.68 6.74 -29.13
CA PRO A 51 -34.19 7.72 -30.09
C PRO A 51 -32.66 7.88 -30.07
N THR A 52 -32.07 8.12 -31.25
CA THR A 52 -30.66 8.49 -31.40
C THR A 52 -30.38 9.86 -30.80
N PHE A 53 -29.39 9.93 -29.88
CA PHE A 53 -28.85 11.19 -29.36
C PHE A 53 -27.61 11.59 -30.17
N ASP A 54 -27.56 12.84 -30.62
CA ASP A 54 -26.35 13.44 -31.18
C ASP A 54 -25.51 13.99 -30.02
N VAL A 55 -24.26 13.55 -29.89
CA VAL A 55 -23.33 13.96 -28.82
C VAL A 55 -22.27 14.89 -29.41
N ILE A 56 -22.18 16.12 -28.91
CA ILE A 56 -21.09 17.05 -29.23
C ILE A 56 -20.13 17.12 -28.03
N CYS A 57 -18.87 16.76 -28.25
CA CYS A 57 -17.80 16.92 -27.26
C CYS A 57 -16.93 18.12 -27.60
N GLN A 58 -16.75 19.03 -26.65
CA GLN A 58 -15.76 20.11 -26.72
C GLN A 58 -14.61 19.80 -25.75
N MET A 59 -13.39 19.68 -26.26
CA MET A 59 -12.19 19.57 -25.42
C MET A 59 -11.61 20.96 -25.18
N GLU A 60 -11.38 21.33 -23.92
CA GLU A 60 -10.59 22.51 -23.56
C GLU A 60 -9.09 22.15 -23.55
N ASP A 61 -8.28 23.06 -24.10
CA ASP A 61 -6.85 22.91 -24.36
C ASP A 61 -6.05 22.36 -23.16
N THR A 62 -5.58 21.12 -23.29
CA THR A 62 -4.43 20.62 -22.53
C THR A 62 -3.38 20.12 -23.50
N LYS A 63 -2.16 20.65 -23.36
CA LYS A 63 -0.96 20.29 -24.14
C LYS A 63 -0.87 18.78 -24.36
N SER A 64 -0.65 18.43 -25.63
CA SER A 64 -0.45 17.08 -26.19
C SER A 64 0.17 16.08 -25.22
N ILE A 65 -0.60 15.06 -24.84
CA ILE A 65 -0.11 13.83 -24.23
C ILE A 65 -0.22 12.75 -25.32
N ASN A 66 0.89 12.09 -25.64
CA ASN A 66 0.88 10.89 -26.47
C ASN A 66 0.23 9.76 -25.65
N ILE A 67 -0.96 9.34 -26.05
CA ILE A 67 -1.70 8.24 -25.40
C ILE A 67 -1.52 6.99 -26.28
N THR A 68 -0.78 6.00 -25.77
CA THR A 68 -0.84 4.64 -26.28
C THR A 68 -1.90 3.86 -25.50
N ARG A 69 -2.98 3.49 -26.21
CA ARG A 69 -3.97 2.41 -25.96
C ARG A 69 -4.34 2.13 -24.49
N PHE A 70 -5.50 2.63 -24.06
CA PHE A 70 -6.21 2.10 -22.89
C PHE A 70 -6.94 0.81 -23.28
N GLU A 71 -6.59 -0.32 -22.68
CA GLU A 71 -7.48 -1.48 -22.62
C GLU A 71 -8.39 -1.30 -21.39
N SER A 72 -9.69 -1.51 -21.58
CA SER A 72 -10.68 -1.49 -20.51
C SER A 72 -10.39 -2.65 -19.55
N PHE A 73 -10.05 -2.36 -18.30
CA PHE A 73 -9.92 -3.38 -17.27
C PHE A 73 -11.31 -3.92 -16.91
N ALA A 74 -11.51 -5.23 -17.08
CA ALA A 74 -12.69 -5.93 -16.59
C ALA A 74 -12.80 -5.80 -15.06
N LYS A 75 -14.02 -5.85 -14.52
CA LYS A 75 -14.24 -5.91 -13.07
C LYS A 75 -13.59 -7.19 -12.54
N ILE A 76 -12.99 -7.13 -11.34
CA ILE A 76 -12.20 -8.25 -10.79
C ILE A 76 -13.02 -9.53 -10.57
N ASN A 77 -14.36 -9.42 -10.48
CA ASN A 77 -15.27 -10.56 -10.46
C ASN A 77 -15.22 -11.42 -11.74
N ASP A 78 -14.59 -10.95 -12.82
CA ASP A 78 -14.38 -11.72 -14.05
C ASP A 78 -13.07 -12.53 -14.03
N PHE A 79 -12.17 -12.32 -13.05
CA PHE A 79 -10.94 -13.11 -12.92
C PHE A 79 -11.19 -14.34 -12.04
N THR A 80 -11.41 -15.47 -12.71
CA THR A 80 -11.52 -16.78 -12.03
C THR A 80 -10.16 -17.33 -11.59
N ASN A 81 -9.04 -16.78 -12.09
CA ASN A 81 -7.69 -17.22 -11.77
C ASN A 81 -6.78 -16.04 -11.35
N ILE A 82 -6.01 -16.22 -10.27
CA ILE A 82 -4.97 -15.26 -9.82
C ILE A 82 -3.95 -15.01 -10.94
N GLU A 83 -3.68 -16.00 -11.78
CA GLU A 83 -2.72 -15.90 -12.89
C GLU A 83 -3.09 -14.81 -13.92
N ASP A 84 -4.37 -14.54 -14.14
CA ASP A 84 -4.81 -13.47 -15.06
C ASP A 84 -4.56 -12.09 -14.45
N LEU A 85 -4.73 -11.96 -13.13
CA LEU A 85 -4.46 -10.74 -12.37
C LEU A 85 -2.94 -10.46 -12.32
N LEU A 86 -2.12 -11.53 -12.23
CA LEU A 86 -0.66 -11.46 -12.28
C LEU A 86 -0.15 -11.03 -13.66
N THR A 87 -0.69 -11.61 -14.74
CA THR A 87 -0.26 -11.32 -16.12
C THR A 87 -0.55 -9.87 -16.53
N ASN A 88 -1.65 -9.29 -16.03
CA ASN A 88 -2.01 -7.89 -16.27
C ASN A 88 -1.12 -6.89 -15.51
N PHE A 89 -0.38 -7.33 -14.48
CA PHE A 89 0.41 -6.42 -13.67
C PHE A 89 1.72 -6.01 -14.34
N GLU A 90 2.34 -6.92 -15.10
CA GLU A 90 3.70 -6.80 -15.65
C GLU A 90 3.81 -5.86 -16.87
N ASN A 91 2.70 -5.50 -17.53
CA ASN A 91 2.72 -4.86 -18.86
C ASN A 91 2.64 -3.32 -18.89
N THR A 92 2.74 -2.59 -17.76
CA THR A 92 2.49 -1.12 -17.76
C THR A 92 3.71 -0.28 -17.34
N ILE A 93 4.38 0.34 -18.31
CA ILE A 93 5.64 1.11 -18.15
C ILE A 93 5.39 2.58 -17.71
N SER A 94 4.14 3.04 -17.67
CA SER A 94 3.76 4.39 -17.20
C SER A 94 2.58 4.29 -16.25
N LEU A 95 2.85 4.30 -14.94
CA LEU A 95 1.83 4.24 -13.90
C LEU A 95 1.46 5.65 -13.46
N THR A 96 0.24 6.08 -13.77
CA THR A 96 -0.35 7.28 -13.17
C THR A 96 -0.81 6.97 -11.74
N LEU A 97 -0.99 8.00 -10.92
CA LEU A 97 -1.52 7.86 -9.56
C LEU A 97 -2.92 7.20 -9.57
N GLU A 98 -3.72 7.43 -10.61
CA GLU A 98 -5.01 6.76 -10.80
C GLU A 98 -4.86 5.26 -11.08
N THR A 99 -3.92 4.85 -11.94
CA THR A 99 -3.66 3.42 -12.20
C THR A 99 -3.15 2.72 -10.94
N LEU A 100 -2.36 3.41 -10.12
CA LEU A 100 -1.88 2.89 -8.83
C LEU A 100 -3.02 2.62 -7.85
N VAL A 101 -4.01 3.52 -7.77
CA VAL A 101 -5.20 3.33 -6.93
C VAL A 101 -5.99 2.10 -7.37
N THR A 102 -6.23 1.93 -8.68
CA THR A 102 -6.93 0.76 -9.21
C THR A 102 -6.17 -0.53 -8.92
N LYS A 103 -4.85 -0.54 -9.10
CA LYS A 103 -3.99 -1.70 -8.78
C LYS A 103 -4.00 -2.03 -7.29
N THR A 104 -4.04 -1.02 -6.43
CA THR A 104 -4.13 -1.20 -4.96
C THR A 104 -5.48 -1.78 -4.55
N GLN A 105 -6.57 -1.44 -5.24
CA GLN A 105 -7.89 -2.01 -4.97
C GLN A 105 -7.92 -3.53 -5.19
N ALA A 106 -7.19 -4.04 -6.19
CA ALA A 106 -7.10 -5.47 -6.45
C ALA A 106 -6.50 -6.27 -5.28
N PHE A 107 -5.58 -5.65 -4.51
CA PHE A 107 -5.01 -6.28 -3.33
C PHE A 107 -6.03 -6.42 -2.19
N GLU A 108 -6.95 -5.46 -2.03
CA GLU A 108 -8.03 -5.56 -1.04
C GLU A 108 -8.96 -6.74 -1.34
N ASP A 109 -9.27 -6.97 -2.62
CA ASP A 109 -10.13 -8.09 -3.02
C ASP A 109 -9.47 -9.44 -2.72
N LEU A 110 -8.14 -9.54 -2.82
CA LEU A 110 -7.39 -10.75 -2.43
C LEU A 110 -7.54 -11.06 -0.94
N LEU A 111 -7.71 -10.05 -0.07
CA LEU A 111 -7.91 -10.26 1.36
C LEU A 111 -9.22 -11.00 1.69
N ASN A 112 -10.17 -11.13 0.76
CA ASN A 112 -11.37 -11.92 1.01
C ASN A 112 -11.13 -13.43 0.96
N ARG A 113 -9.93 -13.90 0.58
CA ARG A 113 -9.59 -15.33 0.55
C ARG A 113 -9.09 -15.82 1.91
N ASP A 114 -9.41 -17.07 2.24
CA ASP A 114 -9.04 -17.67 3.53
C ASP A 114 -7.58 -18.13 3.61
N SER A 115 -7.00 -18.55 2.47
CA SER A 115 -5.63 -19.07 2.42
C SER A 115 -5.01 -18.90 1.04
N PHE A 116 -3.68 -18.90 1.01
CA PHE A 116 -2.87 -18.83 -0.20
C PHE A 116 -1.89 -19.99 -0.26
N THR A 117 -1.66 -20.53 -1.46
CA THR A 117 -0.56 -21.48 -1.69
C THR A 117 0.78 -20.75 -1.59
N THR A 118 1.89 -21.50 -1.46
CA THR A 118 3.24 -20.91 -1.47
C THR A 118 3.50 -20.14 -2.76
N THR A 119 3.13 -20.69 -3.91
CA THR A 119 3.29 -20.01 -5.22
C THR A 119 2.48 -18.72 -5.29
N GLN A 120 1.22 -18.74 -4.85
CA GLN A 120 0.38 -17.53 -4.79
C GLN A 120 1.00 -16.49 -3.86
N THR A 121 1.54 -16.93 -2.72
CA THR A 121 2.18 -16.04 -1.74
C THR A 121 3.39 -15.34 -2.35
N THR A 122 4.29 -16.10 -2.97
CA THR A 122 5.47 -15.55 -3.62
C THR A 122 5.11 -14.54 -4.72
N ASN A 123 4.09 -14.85 -5.53
CA ASN A 123 3.66 -13.99 -6.62
C ASN A 123 3.05 -12.67 -6.11
N ILE A 124 2.18 -12.75 -5.10
CA ILE A 124 1.54 -11.57 -4.49
C ILE A 124 2.58 -10.65 -3.85
N LEU A 125 3.54 -11.21 -3.10
CA LEU A 125 4.61 -10.42 -2.49
C LEU A 125 5.56 -9.82 -3.53
N ASN A 126 5.83 -10.53 -4.63
CA ASN A 126 6.60 -9.99 -5.74
C ASN A 126 5.90 -8.78 -6.40
N MET A 127 4.58 -8.85 -6.61
CA MET A 127 3.81 -7.70 -7.11
C MET A 127 3.84 -6.53 -6.12
N PHE A 128 3.73 -6.82 -4.82
CA PHE A 128 3.82 -5.80 -3.78
C PHE A 128 5.18 -5.09 -3.83
N ASP A 129 6.27 -5.85 -3.96
CA ASP A 129 7.62 -5.30 -4.10
C ASP A 129 7.75 -4.39 -5.34
N GLN A 130 7.22 -4.82 -6.48
CA GLN A 130 7.17 -4.02 -7.70
C GLN A 130 6.37 -2.71 -7.50
N LEU A 131 5.26 -2.77 -6.76
CA LEU A 131 4.51 -1.56 -6.42
C LEU A 131 5.30 -0.60 -5.55
N VAL A 132 6.02 -1.11 -4.54
CA VAL A 132 6.90 -0.30 -3.70
C VAL A 132 7.95 0.42 -4.55
N ASN A 133 8.52 -0.27 -5.54
CA ASN A 133 9.48 0.36 -6.47
C ASN A 133 8.82 1.51 -7.26
N VAL A 134 7.64 1.27 -7.83
CA VAL A 134 6.91 2.27 -8.62
C VAL A 134 6.50 3.48 -7.78
N THR A 135 6.05 3.28 -6.54
CA THR A 135 5.65 4.39 -5.65
C THR A 135 6.80 5.37 -5.39
N GLY A 136 8.06 4.90 -5.42
CA GLY A 136 9.24 5.76 -5.28
C GLY A 136 9.42 6.79 -6.39
N GLN A 137 8.77 6.58 -7.54
CA GLN A 137 8.79 7.53 -8.65
C GLN A 137 7.81 8.71 -8.42
N ILE A 138 6.89 8.57 -7.46
CA ILE A 138 5.90 9.59 -7.10
C ILE A 138 6.51 10.55 -6.08
N LYS A 139 6.93 11.73 -6.55
CA LYS A 139 7.63 12.74 -5.74
C LYS A 139 6.71 13.77 -5.07
N VAL A 140 5.40 13.62 -5.22
CA VAL A 140 4.43 14.62 -4.74
C VAL A 140 3.81 14.15 -3.43
N GLU A 141 3.79 15.04 -2.43
CA GLU A 141 3.01 14.83 -1.21
C GLU A 141 1.51 14.98 -1.55
N ASP A 142 0.92 13.91 -2.08
CA ASP A 142 -0.49 13.87 -2.45
C ASP A 142 -1.29 13.07 -1.41
N SER A 143 -2.46 13.58 -1.05
CA SER A 143 -3.43 12.88 -0.20
C SER A 143 -3.80 11.49 -0.73
N LEU A 144 -3.82 11.32 -2.04
CA LEU A 144 -4.09 10.06 -2.72
C LEU A 144 -2.89 9.11 -2.60
N TYR A 145 -1.66 9.63 -2.65
CA TYR A 145 -0.48 8.81 -2.42
C TYR A 145 -0.43 8.29 -0.97
N LYS A 146 -0.70 9.14 0.02
CA LYS A 146 -0.86 8.73 1.43
C LYS A 146 -1.92 7.64 1.61
N SER A 147 -3.07 7.80 0.94
CA SER A 147 -4.15 6.80 0.93
C SER A 147 -3.70 5.46 0.35
N VAL A 148 -2.97 5.46 -0.77
CA VAL A 148 -2.37 4.24 -1.35
C VAL A 148 -1.40 3.58 -0.39
N THR A 149 -0.47 4.36 0.21
CA THR A 149 0.47 3.86 1.22
C THR A 149 -0.26 3.15 2.35
N ASN A 150 -1.29 3.78 2.93
CA ASN A 150 -2.09 3.19 3.98
C ASN A 150 -2.72 1.86 3.56
N LYS A 151 -3.36 1.82 2.39
CA LYS A 151 -4.01 0.61 1.86
C LYS A 151 -2.99 -0.52 1.64
N LEU A 152 -1.82 -0.22 1.07
CA LEU A 152 -0.77 -1.21 0.84
C LEU A 152 -0.21 -1.75 2.16
N LEU A 153 0.08 -0.89 3.14
CA LEU A 153 0.54 -1.33 4.46
C LEU A 153 -0.51 -2.20 5.16
N GLN A 154 -1.79 -1.78 5.15
CA GLN A 154 -2.89 -2.57 5.72
C GLN A 154 -3.08 -3.92 5.00
N PHE A 155 -2.91 -3.92 3.68
CA PHE A 155 -2.91 -5.14 2.89
C PHE A 155 -1.79 -6.07 3.34
N LEU A 156 -0.55 -5.59 3.38
CA LEU A 156 0.60 -6.41 3.79
C LEU A 156 0.40 -6.95 5.21
N ASP A 157 -0.09 -6.10 6.11
CA ASP A 157 -0.37 -6.44 7.50
C ASP A 157 -1.38 -7.59 7.60
N SER A 158 -2.47 -7.50 6.84
CA SER A 158 -3.54 -8.51 6.82
C SER A 158 -3.16 -9.77 6.06
N PHE A 159 -2.45 -9.63 4.94
CA PHE A 159 -2.04 -10.71 4.06
C PHE A 159 -1.01 -11.61 4.74
N SER A 160 0.02 -11.02 5.36
CA SER A 160 1.07 -11.74 6.08
C SER A 160 0.52 -12.59 7.24
N ALA A 161 -0.54 -12.13 7.90
CA ALA A 161 -1.24 -12.91 8.93
C ALA A 161 -1.84 -14.22 8.37
N LYS A 162 -2.23 -14.25 7.09
CA LYS A 162 -2.85 -15.39 6.40
C LYS A 162 -1.85 -16.35 5.77
N ILE A 163 -0.57 -16.00 5.71
CA ILE A 163 0.47 -16.88 5.15
C ILE A 163 0.59 -18.13 6.03
N GLN A 164 0.54 -19.29 5.39
CA GLN A 164 0.70 -20.57 6.07
C GLN A 164 2.19 -20.81 6.31
N ILE A 165 2.57 -20.95 7.59
CA ILE A 165 3.92 -21.32 7.99
C ILE A 165 3.92 -22.82 8.22
N GLY A 166 4.87 -23.54 7.61
CA GLY A 166 5.03 -24.97 7.82
C GLY A 166 5.55 -25.30 9.24
N SER A 167 5.97 -26.55 9.43
CA SER A 167 6.50 -27.07 10.71
C SER A 167 7.67 -26.29 11.28
N ASN A 168 8.40 -25.54 10.45
CA ASN A 168 9.61 -24.82 10.84
C ASN A 168 9.32 -23.58 11.70
N ARG A 169 8.04 -23.20 11.90
CA ARG A 169 7.59 -22.06 12.70
C ARG A 169 8.17 -20.71 12.27
N SER A 170 8.93 -20.65 11.17
CA SER A 170 9.35 -19.43 10.52
C SER A 170 9.41 -19.59 9.01
N ILE A 171 9.25 -18.47 8.31
CA ILE A 171 9.41 -18.33 6.87
C ILE A 171 9.86 -16.90 6.57
N SER A 172 10.72 -16.73 5.57
CA SER A 172 11.19 -15.41 5.14
C SER A 172 11.13 -15.32 3.62
N PHE A 173 10.80 -14.13 3.13
CA PHE A 173 10.74 -13.77 1.74
C PHE A 173 11.64 -12.55 1.52
N GLU A 174 12.60 -12.68 0.61
CA GLU A 174 13.56 -11.63 0.30
C GLU A 174 13.27 -11.09 -1.10
N TYR A 175 13.06 -9.77 -1.19
CA TYR A 175 12.83 -9.05 -2.44
C TYR A 175 13.72 -7.80 -2.50
N GLU A 176 13.67 -7.08 -3.61
CA GLU A 176 14.55 -5.92 -3.84
C GLU A 176 14.21 -4.75 -2.89
N ASN A 177 12.93 -4.48 -2.69
CA ASN A 177 12.42 -3.32 -1.95
C ASN A 177 11.90 -3.67 -0.56
N MET A 178 11.74 -4.96 -0.25
CA MET A 178 11.31 -5.41 1.08
C MET A 178 11.82 -6.81 1.42
N ASN A 179 11.92 -7.07 2.72
CA ASN A 179 12.05 -8.41 3.27
C ASN A 179 10.95 -8.65 4.28
N LEU A 180 10.22 -9.75 4.13
CA LEU A 180 9.15 -10.15 5.01
C LEU A 180 9.58 -11.43 5.74
N SER A 181 9.66 -11.36 7.05
CA SER A 181 9.88 -12.51 7.91
C SER A 181 8.67 -12.74 8.79
N ILE A 182 8.26 -14.00 8.89
CA ILE A 182 7.14 -14.41 9.74
C ILE A 182 7.64 -15.54 10.61
N PHE A 183 7.41 -15.44 11.91
CA PHE A 183 7.82 -16.46 12.86
C PHE A 183 6.86 -16.57 14.04
N ASP A 184 6.63 -17.80 14.48
CA ASP A 184 5.84 -18.10 15.66
C ASP A 184 6.74 -18.08 16.90
N ILE A 185 6.35 -17.30 17.90
CA ILE A 185 7.02 -17.17 19.18
C ILE A 185 6.13 -17.69 20.31
N ASN A 186 6.75 -18.39 21.27
CA ASN A 186 6.11 -18.82 22.50
C ASN A 186 6.78 -18.13 23.68
N PHE A 187 6.05 -17.24 24.34
CA PHE A 187 6.57 -16.42 25.43
C PHE A 187 6.61 -17.14 26.79
N GLN A 188 6.12 -18.38 26.91
CA GLN A 188 6.00 -19.06 28.21
C GLN A 188 7.35 -19.26 28.91
N ASN A 189 8.41 -19.52 28.15
CA ASN A 189 9.73 -19.86 28.69
C ASN A 189 10.72 -18.69 28.69
N GLU A 190 10.34 -17.52 28.17
CA GLU A 190 11.22 -16.36 28.10
C GLU A 190 11.30 -15.65 29.46
N SER A 191 12.48 -15.75 30.07
CA SER A 191 12.82 -15.07 31.33
C SER A 191 13.43 -13.68 31.10
N ASN A 192 14.04 -13.46 29.94
CA ASN A 192 14.58 -12.17 29.56
C ASN A 192 13.47 -11.14 29.37
N GLU A 193 13.68 -9.93 29.88
CA GLU A 193 12.74 -8.83 29.65
C GLU A 193 12.71 -8.43 28.17
N TRP A 194 13.88 -8.31 27.55
CA TRP A 194 14.06 -7.97 26.15
C TRP A 194 14.53 -9.20 25.37
N CYS A 195 13.77 -9.57 24.34
CA CYS A 195 14.09 -10.67 23.45
C CYS A 195 14.50 -10.12 22.08
N ASN A 196 15.67 -10.53 21.59
CA ASN A 196 16.11 -10.19 20.24
C ASN A 196 15.29 -11.00 19.23
N ILE A 197 14.61 -10.28 18.35
CA ILE A 197 13.74 -10.86 17.32
C ILE A 197 14.30 -10.68 15.92
N ASN A 198 15.56 -10.23 15.80
CA ASN A 198 16.19 -10.02 14.50
C ASN A 198 16.31 -11.37 13.78
N THR A 199 15.46 -11.58 12.75
CA THR A 199 15.43 -12.85 12.04
C THR A 199 16.30 -12.88 10.79
N ASN A 200 16.90 -11.76 10.32
CA ASN A 200 17.81 -11.81 9.16
C ASN A 200 18.80 -10.65 8.94
N LYS A 201 20.02 -11.05 8.54
CA LYS A 201 21.15 -10.48 7.75
C LYS A 201 21.48 -8.98 7.66
N TYR A 202 20.61 -8.04 7.98
CA TYR A 202 20.93 -6.61 7.86
C TYR A 202 21.74 -6.16 9.09
N MET A 203 23.07 -6.15 8.92
CA MET A 203 24.09 -5.89 9.96
C MET A 203 23.94 -4.53 10.69
N ASN A 204 22.99 -3.70 10.28
CA ASN A 204 22.88 -2.30 10.66
C ASN A 204 21.62 -2.01 11.48
N THR A 205 20.84 -3.05 11.84
CA THR A 205 19.63 -2.88 12.65
C THR A 205 19.55 -3.93 13.76
N ILE A 206 19.26 -3.53 14.99
CA ILE A 206 19.04 -4.42 16.14
C ILE A 206 17.64 -4.17 16.70
N ILE A 207 16.86 -5.23 16.89
CA ILE A 207 15.44 -5.11 17.20
C ILE A 207 15.04 -6.11 18.27
N GLU A 208 14.41 -5.59 19.31
CA GLU A 208 14.06 -6.33 20.51
C GLU A 208 12.65 -6.00 20.98
N ILE A 209 11.93 -7.02 21.43
CA ILE A 209 10.59 -6.86 22.02
C ILE A 209 10.68 -7.07 23.54
N ASN A 210 10.01 -6.20 24.29
CA ASN A 210 9.80 -6.37 25.71
C ASN A 210 8.72 -7.43 25.95
N ILE A 211 9.16 -8.63 26.30
CA ILE A 211 8.29 -9.78 26.52
C ILE A 211 7.37 -9.55 27.72
N GLN A 212 7.83 -8.85 28.76
CA GLN A 212 7.02 -8.59 29.95
C GLN A 212 5.91 -7.58 29.66
N ALA A 213 6.19 -6.54 28.87
CA ALA A 213 5.19 -5.61 28.39
C ALA A 213 4.18 -6.33 27.50
N LEU A 214 4.66 -7.19 26.59
CA LEU A 214 3.80 -7.93 25.68
C LEU A 214 2.90 -8.95 26.39
N LYS A 215 3.43 -9.70 27.37
CA LYS A 215 2.68 -10.67 28.20
C LYS A 215 1.50 -10.05 28.95
N LYS A 216 1.49 -8.74 29.17
CA LYS A 216 0.35 -8.02 29.75
C LYS A 216 -0.75 -7.70 28.72
N GLN A 217 -0.39 -7.62 27.45
CA GLN A 217 -1.31 -7.32 26.33
C GLN A 217 -1.89 -8.59 25.71
N VAL A 218 -1.24 -9.74 25.89
CA VAL A 218 -1.60 -10.98 25.20
C VAL A 218 -1.81 -12.16 26.17
N ILE A 219 -2.66 -13.12 25.80
CA ILE A 219 -2.94 -14.34 26.56
C ILE A 219 -1.72 -15.26 26.63
N GLN A 220 -1.14 -15.40 27.82
CA GLN A 220 0.14 -16.08 28.09
C GLN A 220 0.25 -17.55 27.63
N SER A 221 -0.83 -18.21 27.21
CA SER A 221 -0.87 -19.62 26.80
C SER A 221 -0.97 -19.87 25.29
N LYS A 222 -0.83 -18.83 24.46
CA LYS A 222 -0.92 -18.95 23.00
C LYS A 222 0.44 -18.75 22.34
N ASN A 223 0.63 -19.43 21.20
CA ASN A 223 1.68 -19.07 20.26
C ASN A 223 1.25 -17.81 19.52
N TYR A 224 2.17 -16.87 19.40
CA TYR A 224 1.96 -15.63 18.67
C TYR A 224 2.78 -15.66 17.41
N ARG A 225 2.20 -15.13 16.34
CA ARG A 225 2.90 -14.97 15.07
C ARG A 225 3.34 -13.52 14.97
N ILE A 226 4.64 -13.30 14.92
CA ILE A 226 5.21 -12.00 14.63
C ILE A 226 5.43 -11.91 13.13
N VAL A 227 5.04 -10.77 12.56
CA VAL A 227 5.39 -10.38 11.20
C VAL A 227 6.35 -9.21 11.31
N GLU A 228 7.50 -9.39 10.68
CA GLU A 228 8.55 -8.41 10.50
C GLU A 228 8.62 -8.05 9.02
N THR A 229 8.52 -6.76 8.69
CA THR A 229 8.83 -6.26 7.35
C THR A 229 9.93 -5.21 7.44
N ILE A 230 11.04 -5.44 6.76
CA ILE A 230 12.11 -4.45 6.59
C ILE A 230 12.05 -3.95 5.16
N PHE A 231 11.76 -2.67 4.97
CA PHE A 231 11.79 -2.06 3.65
C PHE A 231 13.23 -1.70 3.29
N SER A 232 13.61 -1.77 2.02
CA SER A 232 14.96 -1.39 1.57
C SER A 232 15.11 0.12 1.38
N ASN A 233 13.99 0.85 1.30
CA ASN A 233 13.94 2.28 1.04
C ASN A 233 12.60 2.87 1.54
N PHE A 234 12.46 4.19 1.43
CA PHE A 234 11.23 4.91 1.80
C PHE A 234 10.26 5.04 0.63
N ASN A 235 10.39 4.25 -0.44
CA ASN A 235 9.60 4.46 -1.66
C ASN A 235 8.10 4.25 -1.47
N LEU A 236 7.66 3.50 -0.46
CA LEU A 236 6.24 3.34 -0.14
C LEU A 236 5.70 4.51 0.70
N PHE A 237 6.59 5.27 1.34
CA PHE A 237 6.22 6.32 2.29
C PHE A 237 6.38 7.69 1.62
N PRO A 238 5.32 8.51 1.58
CA PRO A 238 5.38 9.85 1.01
C PRO A 238 6.53 10.65 1.60
N GLN A 239 7.42 11.11 0.72
CA GLN A 239 8.62 11.84 1.13
C GLN A 239 8.19 13.12 1.83
N ILE A 240 8.66 13.28 3.07
CA ILE A 240 8.59 14.54 3.79
C ILE A 240 9.94 15.25 3.52
N ASN A 241 9.99 16.58 3.59
CA ASN A 241 11.25 17.36 3.57
C ASN A 241 12.09 17.10 4.84
N ILE A 242 12.39 15.84 5.14
CA ILE A 242 13.10 15.36 6.31
C ILE A 242 14.19 14.41 5.81
N THR A 243 15.35 14.45 6.44
CA THR A 243 16.43 13.52 6.14
C THR A 243 16.10 12.18 6.77
N ASN A 244 15.90 11.15 5.95
CA ASN A 244 15.60 9.81 6.46
C ASN A 244 16.90 9.12 6.93
N PHE A 245 16.85 8.43 8.07
CA PHE A 245 17.97 7.64 8.59
C PHE A 245 17.65 6.14 8.52
N GLY A 246 18.50 5.39 7.82
CA GLY A 246 18.33 3.95 7.63
C GLY A 246 17.11 3.62 6.77
N VAL A 247 16.25 2.73 7.26
CA VAL A 247 15.11 2.20 6.50
C VAL A 247 13.85 2.08 7.36
N PRO A 248 12.65 2.10 6.76
CA PRO A 248 11.41 1.81 7.47
C PRO A 248 11.35 0.36 7.95
N LEU A 249 10.84 0.16 9.15
CA LEU A 249 10.71 -1.12 9.81
C LEU A 249 9.24 -1.36 10.18
N SER A 250 8.72 -2.57 10.03
CA SER A 250 7.36 -2.91 10.44
C SER A 250 7.37 -4.11 11.36
N TYR A 251 6.65 -3.99 12.48
CA TYR A 251 6.42 -5.08 13.42
C TYR A 251 4.96 -5.12 13.80
N GLN A 252 4.39 -6.31 13.74
CA GLN A 252 3.04 -6.57 14.20
C GLN A 252 2.90 -8.00 14.71
N ILE A 253 1.83 -8.23 15.47
CA ILE A 253 1.41 -9.58 15.85
C ILE A 253 0.20 -9.93 15.02
N ALA A 254 0.27 -11.03 14.28
CA ALA A 254 -0.82 -11.48 13.43
C ALA A 254 -2.11 -11.63 14.25
N ASN A 255 -3.23 -11.19 13.65
CA ASN A 255 -4.57 -11.14 14.26
C ASN A 255 -4.77 -10.08 15.36
N PHE A 256 -3.79 -9.21 15.61
CA PHE A 256 -3.98 -8.03 16.44
C PHE A 256 -4.03 -6.78 15.56
N THR A 257 -5.11 -6.02 15.69
CA THR A 257 -5.23 -4.74 14.97
C THR A 257 -4.36 -3.66 15.59
N THR A 258 -4.18 -3.69 16.91
CA THR A 258 -3.27 -2.80 17.65
C THR A 258 -2.74 -3.52 18.89
N ILE A 259 -1.45 -3.35 19.16
CA ILE A 259 -0.86 -3.66 20.47
C ILE A 259 -0.19 -2.40 21.00
N LYS A 260 -0.63 -1.96 22.17
CA LYS A 260 -0.07 -0.81 22.89
C LYS A 260 0.07 -1.17 24.35
N ALA A 261 1.21 -0.84 24.93
CA ALA A 261 1.53 -1.03 26.34
C ALA A 261 1.75 0.32 27.03
N ASP A 262 1.65 0.32 28.37
CA ASP A 262 1.99 1.49 29.18
C ASP A 262 3.50 1.76 29.20
N ASN A 263 4.30 0.70 29.04
CA ASN A 263 5.76 0.73 29.01
C ASN A 263 6.30 0.51 27.58
N ASP A 264 7.60 0.74 27.40
CA ASP A 264 8.31 0.42 26.17
C ASP A 264 8.09 -1.06 25.78
N LEU A 265 7.58 -1.28 24.57
CA LEU A 265 7.20 -2.58 24.04
C LEU A 265 8.21 -3.08 23.00
N ILE A 266 8.76 -2.17 22.20
CA ILE A 266 9.76 -2.47 21.18
C ILE A 266 10.93 -1.50 21.30
N ARG A 267 12.13 -2.03 21.15
CA ARG A 267 13.39 -1.29 21.03
C ARG A 267 13.96 -1.60 19.66
N PHE A 268 14.32 -0.56 18.92
CA PHE A 268 15.07 -0.72 17.69
C PHE A 268 16.24 0.24 17.65
N GLN A 269 17.33 -0.22 17.04
CA GLN A 269 18.58 0.51 16.88
C GLN A 269 18.91 0.51 15.40
N ILE A 270 19.10 1.69 14.81
CA ILE A 270 19.50 1.85 13.41
C ILE A 270 20.90 2.45 13.39
N GLN A 271 21.80 1.86 12.62
CA GLN A 271 23.16 2.40 12.47
C GLN A 271 23.09 3.76 11.77
N VAL A 272 23.75 4.76 12.37
CA VAL A 272 23.82 6.12 11.85
C VAL A 272 25.28 6.51 11.69
N SER A 273 25.65 7.11 10.55
CA SER A 273 27.02 7.59 10.35
C SER A 273 27.34 8.73 11.32
N GLU A 274 28.60 8.86 11.74
CA GLU A 274 29.02 9.89 12.69
C GLU A 274 28.68 11.32 12.22
N SER A 275 28.74 11.56 10.91
CA SER A 275 28.36 12.83 10.29
C SER A 275 26.90 13.24 10.53
N LEU A 276 26.03 12.28 10.84
CA LEU A 276 24.59 12.45 11.02
C LEU A 276 24.20 12.55 12.50
N GLN A 277 25.15 12.40 13.43
CA GLN A 277 24.89 12.51 14.88
C GLN A 277 24.63 13.96 15.34
N SER A 278 24.88 14.95 14.48
CA SER A 278 24.62 16.37 14.72
C SER A 278 23.19 16.81 14.40
N TYR A 279 22.37 15.92 13.81
CA TYR A 279 20.99 16.20 13.45
C TYR A 279 20.03 15.94 14.61
N ASN A 280 18.89 16.64 14.59
CA ASN A 280 17.80 16.37 15.51
C ASN A 280 17.07 15.10 15.07
N ILE A 281 17.44 13.96 15.67
CA ILE A 281 16.80 12.67 15.40
C ILE A 281 15.44 12.57 16.09
N ALA A 282 14.46 12.08 15.33
CA ALA A 282 13.15 11.68 15.81
C ALA A 282 12.91 10.18 15.57
N CYS A 283 12.57 9.47 16.64
CA CYS A 283 11.99 8.14 16.53
C CYS A 283 10.51 8.30 16.21
N THR A 284 10.09 7.82 15.04
CA THR A 284 8.74 8.03 14.53
C THR A 284 8.03 6.73 14.24
N TYR A 285 6.70 6.82 14.20
CA TYR A 285 5.85 5.74 13.72
C TYR A 285 4.86 6.25 12.68
N TRP A 286 4.42 5.37 11.79
CA TRP A 286 3.41 5.67 10.79
C TRP A 286 2.02 5.63 11.41
N SER A 287 1.33 6.76 11.43
CA SER A 287 -0.04 6.85 11.92
C SER A 287 -1.02 6.80 10.76
N PHE A 288 -1.77 5.70 10.65
CA PHE A 288 -2.83 5.54 9.64
C PHE A 288 -3.90 6.65 9.72
N ASP A 289 -4.26 7.07 10.94
CA ASP A 289 -5.34 8.06 11.15
C ASP A 289 -4.93 9.52 10.89
N LYS A 290 -3.63 9.83 10.96
CA LYS A 290 -3.17 11.22 10.90
C LYS A 290 -2.99 11.62 9.44
N ASN A 291 -3.83 12.54 8.96
CA ASN A 291 -3.78 13.08 7.60
C ASN A 291 -3.77 11.99 6.50
N ASN A 292 -4.55 10.93 6.68
CA ASN A 292 -4.58 9.73 5.82
C ASN A 292 -3.23 9.01 5.70
N GLY A 293 -2.39 9.08 6.73
CA GLY A 293 -1.06 8.48 6.74
C GLY A 293 0.03 9.53 6.92
N SER A 294 0.73 9.48 8.04
CA SER A 294 1.82 10.41 8.35
C SER A 294 2.75 9.86 9.43
N TRP A 295 4.05 10.17 9.30
CA TRP A 295 5.01 9.95 10.37
C TRP A 295 4.72 10.85 11.58
N VAL A 296 4.75 10.26 12.78
CA VAL A 296 4.47 10.93 14.05
C VAL A 296 5.62 10.71 15.02
N ALA A 297 6.17 11.82 15.53
CA ALA A 297 7.10 11.83 16.64
C ALA A 297 6.38 11.95 17.99
N ASP A 298 7.06 11.56 19.07
CA ASP A 298 6.74 11.87 20.48
C ASP A 298 5.41 11.34 21.04
N ARG A 299 4.68 10.48 20.32
CA ARG A 299 3.43 9.85 20.79
C ARG A 299 3.58 8.37 21.07
N GLY A 300 4.39 8.06 22.09
CA GLY A 300 4.69 6.68 22.48
C GLY A 300 5.91 6.08 21.79
N CYS A 301 6.66 6.90 21.05
CA CYS A 301 8.02 6.61 20.60
C CYS A 301 8.96 7.69 21.14
N ARG A 302 10.16 7.31 21.57
CA ARG A 302 11.19 8.22 22.09
C ARG A 302 12.58 7.84 21.60
N PHE A 303 13.37 8.87 21.33
CA PHE A 303 14.81 8.73 21.10
C PHE A 303 15.54 8.63 22.43
N ALA A 304 16.38 7.61 22.59
CA ALA A 304 17.14 7.35 23.81
C ALA A 304 18.62 7.75 23.71
N GLY A 305 19.03 8.34 22.59
CA GLY A 305 20.41 8.69 22.32
C GLY A 305 21.12 7.69 21.41
N TYR A 306 22.42 7.89 21.26
CA TYR A 306 23.28 7.02 20.46
C TYR A 306 23.98 5.98 21.34
N VAL A 307 24.04 4.75 20.85
CA VAL A 307 24.80 3.65 21.48
C VAL A 307 25.65 2.99 20.40
N ASN A 308 26.98 3.08 20.51
CA ASN A 308 27.92 2.47 19.54
C ASN A 308 27.63 2.84 18.06
N ASN A 309 27.35 4.11 17.77
CA ASN A 309 26.93 4.61 16.44
C ASN A 309 25.55 4.12 15.96
N TYR A 310 24.69 3.64 16.86
CA TYR A 310 23.28 3.37 16.57
C TYR A 310 22.39 4.42 17.21
N ALA A 311 21.44 4.97 16.46
CA ALA A 311 20.32 5.71 17.02
C ALA A 311 19.35 4.72 17.67
N GLN A 312 19.14 4.86 18.98
CA GLN A 312 18.29 3.95 19.74
C GLN A 312 16.91 4.55 19.99
N CYS A 313 15.89 3.79 19.62
CA CYS A 313 14.49 4.14 19.78
C CYS A 313 13.76 3.14 20.67
N TYR A 314 12.82 3.67 21.45
CA TYR A 314 11.85 2.86 22.19
C TYR A 314 10.45 3.29 21.81
N CYS A 315 9.57 2.33 21.55
CA CYS A 315 8.16 2.57 21.33
C CYS A 315 7.29 1.66 22.19
N ASN A 316 6.13 2.14 22.61
CA ASN A 316 5.19 1.40 23.45
C ASN A 316 4.08 0.70 22.66
N HIS A 317 4.22 0.59 21.35
CA HIS A 317 3.25 -0.04 20.46
C HIS A 317 3.98 -0.73 19.30
N LEU A 318 3.28 -1.56 18.54
CA LEU A 318 3.78 -2.25 17.35
C LEU A 318 3.07 -1.70 16.10
N THR A 319 3.84 -1.26 15.11
CA THR A 319 3.38 -0.69 13.85
C THR A 319 4.57 -0.55 12.88
N HIS A 320 4.52 0.42 11.96
CA HIS A 320 5.61 0.82 11.07
C HIS A 320 6.41 1.97 11.69
N PHE A 321 7.73 1.87 11.74
CA PHE A 321 8.68 2.76 12.40
C PHE A 321 9.73 3.29 11.44
N ALA A 322 10.26 4.47 11.77
CA ALA A 322 11.42 5.04 11.08
C ALA A 322 12.20 5.97 12.02
N VAL A 323 13.47 6.18 11.71
CA VAL A 323 14.31 7.23 12.29
C VAL A 323 14.41 8.36 11.27
N LEU A 324 13.93 9.54 11.65
CA LEU A 324 13.85 10.75 10.83
C LEU A 324 14.59 11.92 11.48
#